data_AF-A0A645D4J5-F1
#
_entry.id   AF-A0A645D4J5-F1
#
_cell.length_a   1.000
_cell.length_b   1.000
_cell.length_c   1.000
_cell.angle_alpha   90.00
_cell.angle_beta   90.00
_cell.angle_gamma   90.00
#
_symmetry.space_group_name_H-M   'P 1'
#
loop_
_entity.id
_entity.type
_entity.pdbx_description
1 polymer ?
#
loop_
_entity_poly.entity_id
_entity_poly.type
_entity_poly.pdbx_seq_one_letter_code
_entity_poly.pdbx_strand_id
1 'polypeptide(L)'
;MAFGVPGAIKFQIWQSLLGLAVCFVIFFIPSIFGHKIGAGDVKLAAAMGFALGLTGSLYAIACMGALVLLYAVLDQSMPLPQRLKTMIPMGPFLALALVVMSIILV
;
A
#
# COMPACT_ATOMS: atom_id res chain seq x y z
N MET A 1 -27.69 -12.51 -10.37
CA MET A 1 -26.69 -11.43 -10.21
C MET A 1 -25.33 -12.09 -10.15
N ALA A 2 -24.58 -12.04 -11.25
CA ALA A 2 -23.29 -12.71 -11.38
C ALA A 2 -22.21 -11.88 -10.66
N PHE A 3 -21.98 -12.19 -9.39
CA PHE A 3 -20.73 -11.87 -8.71
C PHE A 3 -19.69 -12.87 -9.27
N GLY A 4 -18.87 -12.40 -10.19
CA GLY A 4 -17.89 -13.22 -10.91
C GLY A 4 -16.82 -13.80 -9.98
N VAL A 5 -16.48 -15.06 -10.27
CA VAL A 5 -15.44 -15.91 -9.68
C VAL A 5 -15.77 -16.47 -8.28
N PRO A 6 -16.21 -17.75 -8.19
CA PRO A 6 -16.45 -18.41 -6.91
C PRO A 6 -15.11 -18.76 -6.26
N GLY A 7 -14.57 -17.86 -5.42
CA GLY A 7 -13.40 -18.17 -4.58
C GLY A 7 -12.45 -17.02 -4.22
N ALA A 8 -12.58 -15.83 -4.80
CA ALA A 8 -11.50 -14.84 -4.83
C ALA A 8 -11.20 -14.10 -3.50
N ILE A 9 -12.13 -14.00 -2.54
CA ILE A 9 -11.82 -13.41 -1.22
C ILE A 9 -12.68 -14.10 -0.18
N LYS A 10 -12.07 -14.79 0.80
CA LYS A 10 -12.77 -15.05 2.06
C LYS A 10 -12.94 -13.71 2.75
N PHE A 11 -13.99 -12.99 2.40
CA PHE A 11 -14.34 -11.70 2.97
C PHE A 11 -14.81 -11.91 4.41
N GLN A 12 -13.86 -12.16 5.29
CA GLN A 12 -14.11 -12.25 6.71
C GLN A 12 -14.07 -10.82 7.23
N ILE A 13 -15.22 -10.30 7.65
CA ILE A 13 -15.37 -8.91 8.11
C ILE A 13 -14.29 -8.53 9.15
N TRP A 14 -13.89 -9.52 9.96
CA TRP A 14 -12.84 -9.40 10.96
C TRP A 14 -11.46 -9.16 10.36
N GLN A 15 -11.12 -9.86 9.28
CA GLN A 15 -9.84 -9.72 8.57
C GLN A 15 -9.76 -8.41 7.78
N SER A 16 -10.87 -7.93 7.21
CA SER A 16 -10.94 -6.63 6.54
C SER A 16 -10.84 -5.47 7.54
N LEU A 17 -11.48 -5.58 8.71
CA LEU A 17 -11.38 -4.57 9.76
C LEU A 17 -9.96 -4.52 10.37
N LEU A 18 -9.35 -5.68 10.57
CA LEU A 18 -7.95 -5.79 10.98
C LEU A 18 -7.00 -5.22 9.92
N GLY A 19 -7.22 -5.52 8.64
CA GLY A 19 -6.43 -4.97 7.53
C GLY A 19 -6.51 -3.44 7.47
N LEU A 20 -7.70 -2.87 7.66
CA LEU A 20 -7.88 -1.42 7.76
C LEU A 20 -7.10 -0.83 8.94
N ALA A 21 -7.25 -1.40 10.14
CA ALA A 21 -6.60 -0.89 11.34
C ALA A 21 -5.06 -0.97 11.24
N VAL A 22 -4.54 -2.11 10.78
CA VAL A 22 -3.10 -2.35 10.64
C VAL A 22 -2.48 -1.44 9.58
N CYS A 23 -3.09 -1.33 8.39
CA CYS A 23 -2.58 -0.45 7.34
C CYS A 23 -2.66 1.02 7.74
N PHE A 24 -3.73 1.43 8.43
CA PHE A 24 -3.84 2.77 8.97
C PHE A 24 -2.71 3.05 9.97
N VAL A 25 -2.49 2.18 10.95
CA VAL A 25 -1.43 2.36 11.97
C VAL A 25 -0.03 2.40 11.34
N ILE A 26 0.28 1.49 10.41
CA ILE A 26 1.59 1.43 9.73
C ILE A 26 1.91 2.72 8.98
N PHE A 27 0.93 3.34 8.31
CA PHE A 27 1.13 4.59 7.57
C PHE A 27 0.93 5.85 8.44
N PHE A 28 0.16 5.75 9.53
CA PHE A 28 -0.11 6.85 10.44
C PHE A 28 1.07 7.13 11.37
N ILE A 29 1.76 6.11 11.88
CA ILE A 29 2.97 6.24 12.72
C ILE A 29 4.06 7.10 12.05
N PRO A 30 4.51 6.82 10.81
CA PRO A 30 5.51 7.64 10.15
C PRO A 30 4.96 9.02 9.74
N SER A 31 3.64 9.17 9.55
CA SER A 31 3.01 10.47 9.28
C SER A 31 3.08 11.41 10.49
N ILE A 32 3.00 10.89 11.72
CA ILE A 32 3.16 11.70 12.95
C ILE A 32 4.63 11.93 13.31
N PHE A 33 5.55 11.05 12.88
CA PHE A 33 6.98 11.13 13.21
C PHE A 33 7.78 12.10 12.30
N GLY A 34 7.11 12.99 11.58
CA GLY A 34 7.75 14.06 10.80
C GLY A 34 8.14 13.69 9.36
N HIS A 35 7.74 12.51 8.87
CA HIS A 35 7.83 12.20 7.44
C HIS A 35 6.64 12.80 6.69
N LYS A 36 6.89 13.40 5.51
CA LYS A 36 5.85 14.01 4.67
C LYS A 36 5.01 12.95 3.94
N ILE A 37 4.28 12.13 4.69
CA ILE A 37 3.28 11.23 4.14
C ILE A 37 1.98 12.02 4.03
N GLY A 38 1.37 12.05 2.84
CA GLY A 38 0.14 12.78 2.64
C GLY A 38 -0.97 12.16 3.49
N ALA A 39 -1.77 12.98 4.16
CA ALA A 39 -2.96 12.50 4.89
C ALA A 39 -3.95 11.74 3.98
N GLY A 40 -3.89 12.00 2.66
CA GLY A 40 -4.59 11.22 1.63
C GLY A 40 -4.04 9.80 1.45
N ASP A 41 -2.72 9.63 1.45
CA ASP A 41 -2.06 8.32 1.27
C ASP A 41 -2.38 7.37 2.42
N VAL A 42 -2.44 7.89 3.66
CA VAL A 42 -2.83 7.11 4.85
C VAL A 42 -4.27 6.58 4.72
N LYS A 43 -5.19 7.41 4.23
CA LYS A 43 -6.58 6.97 3.98
C LYS A 43 -6.66 5.95 2.85
N LEU A 44 -5.87 6.12 1.80
CA LEU A 44 -5.80 5.17 0.68
C LEU A 44 -5.24 3.82 1.13
N ALA A 45 -4.22 3.82 2.00
CA ALA A 45 -3.68 2.60 2.61
C ALA A 45 -4.72 1.89 3.50
N ALA A 46 -5.51 2.64 4.26
CA ALA A 46 -6.60 2.09 5.07
C ALA A 46 -7.71 1.46 4.20
N ALA A 47 -8.09 2.13 3.10
CA ALA A 47 -9.07 1.60 2.14
C ALA A 47 -8.54 0.35 1.42
N MET A 48 -7.26 0.35 1.04
CA MET A 48 -6.58 -0.84 0.51
C MET A 48 -6.60 -2.00 1.50
N GLY A 49 -6.28 -1.72 2.78
CA GLY A 49 -6.29 -2.70 3.86
C GLY A 49 -7.67 -3.32 4.09
N PHE A 50 -8.72 -2.52 3.93
CA PHE A 50 -10.10 -3.00 3.99
C PHE A 50 -10.47 -3.88 2.78
N ALA A 51 -10.07 -3.47 1.58
CA ALA A 51 -10.42 -4.14 0.33
C ALA A 51 -9.72 -5.50 0.15
N LEU A 52 -8.43 -5.59 0.52
CA LEU A 52 -7.62 -6.80 0.36
C LEU A 52 -7.61 -7.71 1.61
N GLY A 53 -8.09 -7.21 2.76
CA GLY A 53 -7.96 -7.89 4.04
C GLY A 53 -6.52 -7.90 4.57
N LEU A 54 -6.33 -8.45 5.77
CA LEU A 54 -5.04 -8.42 6.50
C LEU A 54 -3.87 -9.02 5.71
N THR A 55 -4.04 -10.21 5.12
CA THR A 55 -2.96 -10.90 4.41
C THR A 55 -2.65 -10.23 3.07
N GLY A 56 -3.67 -9.93 2.27
CA GLY A 56 -3.50 -9.25 0.98
C GLY A 56 -2.90 -7.85 1.14
N SER A 57 -3.24 -7.13 2.21
CA SER A 57 -2.71 -5.80 2.48
C SER A 57 -1.24 -5.81 2.90
N LEU A 58 -0.80 -6.79 3.70
CA LEU A 58 0.63 -6.97 4.02
C LEU A 58 1.45 -7.26 2.75
N TYR A 59 0.95 -8.14 1.88
CA TYR A 59 1.61 -8.42 0.60
C TYR A 59 1.66 -7.17 -0.30
N ALA A 60 0.59 -6.40 -0.37
CA ALA A 60 0.57 -5.15 -1.13
C ALA A 60 1.58 -4.12 -0.61
N ILE A 61 1.69 -3.95 0.72
CA ILE A 61 2.68 -3.06 1.33
C ILE A 61 4.11 -3.54 1.05
N ALA A 62 4.37 -4.85 1.17
CA ALA A 62 5.66 -5.42 0.85
C ALA A 62 6.03 -5.22 -0.63
N CYS A 63 5.07 -5.41 -1.54
CA CYS A 63 5.25 -5.21 -2.97
C CYS A 63 5.49 -3.74 -3.32
N MET A 64 4.75 -2.83 -2.69
CA MET A 64 4.97 -1.38 -2.79
C MET A 64 6.38 -1.01 -2.31
N GLY A 65 6.81 -1.52 -1.14
CA GLY A 65 8.15 -1.29 -0.60
C GLY A 65 9.24 -1.82 -1.52
N ALA A 66 9.05 -2.99 -2.11
CA ALA A 66 9.96 -3.56 -3.09
C ALA A 66 10.05 -2.69 -4.36
N LEU A 67 8.92 -2.22 -4.89
CA LEU A 67 8.89 -1.31 -6.05
C LEU A 67 9.60 0.02 -5.76
N VAL A 68 9.39 0.59 -4.57
CA VAL A 68 10.07 1.82 -4.13
C VAL A 68 11.57 1.61 -3.99
N LEU A 69 12.00 0.48 -3.44
CA LEU A 69 13.42 0.10 -3.37
C LEU A 69 14.04 -0.08 -4.75
N LEU A 70 13.35 -0.77 -5.66
CA LEU A 70 13.80 -1.01 -7.03
C LEU A 70 13.91 0.31 -7.81
N TYR A 71 12.91 1.19 -7.64
CA TYR A 71 12.94 2.55 -8.18
C TYR A 71 14.13 3.34 -7.61
N ALA A 72 14.39 3.27 -6.30
CA ALA A 72 15.52 3.95 -5.68
C ALA A 72 16.89 3.43 -6.15
N VAL A 73 17.00 2.13 -6.47
CA VAL A 73 18.24 1.52 -7.00
C VAL A 73 18.47 1.88 -8.47
N LEU A 74 17.41 1.90 -9.29
CA LEU A 74 17.48 2.25 -10.71
C LEU A 74 17.69 3.75 -10.94
N ASP A 75 17.17 4.58 -10.05
CA ASP A 75 17.32 6.03 -10.12
C ASP A 75 18.71 6.45 -9.59
N GLN A 76 19.76 6.06 -10.32
CA GLN A 76 21.16 6.46 -10.08
C GLN A 76 21.47 7.90 -10.51
N SER A 77 20.52 8.59 -11.15
CA SER A 77 20.73 9.89 -11.80
C SER A 77 20.65 11.11 -10.89
N MET A 78 20.40 10.98 -9.58
CA MET A 78 20.44 12.14 -8.67
C MET A 78 21.19 11.84 -7.36
N PRO A 79 21.92 12.82 -6.82
CA PRO A 79 22.70 12.66 -5.59
C PRO A 79 21.79 12.38 -4.38
N LEU A 80 22.20 11.44 -3.52
CA LEU A 80 21.55 11.02 -2.26
C LEU A 80 20.84 12.14 -1.45
N PRO A 81 21.41 13.35 -1.25
CA PRO A 81 20.72 14.42 -0.53
C PRO A 81 19.50 15.01 -1.25
N GLN A 82 19.47 14.99 -2.60
CA GLN A 82 18.32 15.42 -3.39
C GLN A 82 17.22 14.33 -3.38
N ARG A 83 17.61 13.05 -3.36
CA ARG A 83 16.75 11.87 -3.31
C ARG A 83 15.90 11.79 -2.04
N LEU A 84 16.47 12.15 -0.89
CA LEU A 84 15.78 12.24 0.41
C LEU A 84 14.85 13.47 0.50
N LYS A 85 15.09 14.50 -0.32
CA LYS A 85 14.33 15.76 -0.31
C LYS A 85 13.21 15.78 -1.35
N THR A 86 13.30 14.95 -2.39
CA THR A 86 12.23 14.73 -3.36
C THR A 86 11.16 13.86 -2.71
N MET A 87 9.95 14.39 -2.53
CA MET A 87 8.83 13.57 -2.06
C MET A 87 8.53 12.52 -3.13
N ILE A 88 8.79 11.25 -2.81
CA ILE A 88 8.38 10.13 -3.64
C ILE A 88 6.85 10.09 -3.58
N PRO A 89 6.12 10.19 -4.72
CA PRO A 89 4.67 10.16 -4.70
C PRO A 89 4.22 8.74 -4.31
N MET A 90 3.92 8.53 -3.02
CA MET A 90 3.57 7.22 -2.45
C MET A 90 2.20 6.73 -2.95
N GLY A 91 1.24 7.63 -3.18
CA GLY A 91 -0.10 7.32 -3.70
C GLY A 91 -0.13 6.43 -4.96
N PRO A 92 0.54 6.79 -6.08
CA PRO A 92 0.51 5.97 -7.30
C PRO A 92 1.16 4.58 -7.12
N PHE A 93 2.22 4.43 -6.33
CA PHE A 93 2.79 3.12 -6.04
C PHE A 93 1.84 2.24 -5.22
N LEU A 94 1.13 2.84 -4.27
CA LEU A 94 0.15 2.15 -3.43
C LEU A 94 -1.08 1.72 -4.24
N ALA A 95 -1.57 2.58 -5.15
CA ALA A 95 -2.65 2.25 -6.07
C ALA A 95 -2.25 1.13 -7.04
N LEU A 96 -1.02 1.15 -7.56
CA LEU A 96 -0.50 0.10 -8.44
C LEU A 96 -0.38 -1.24 -7.72
N ALA A 97 0.12 -1.24 -6.48
CA ALA A 97 0.20 -2.44 -5.65
C ALA A 97 -1.18 -3.02 -5.34
N LEU A 98 -2.19 -2.17 -5.09
CA LEU A 98 -3.58 -2.60 -4.92
C LEU A 98 -4.10 -3.31 -6.17
N VAL A 99 -3.91 -2.73 -7.36
CA VAL A 99 -4.36 -3.33 -8.62
C VAL A 99 -3.66 -4.68 -8.85
N VAL A 100 -2.33 -4.73 -8.71
CA VAL A 100 -1.55 -5.96 -8.91
C VAL A 100 -2.01 -7.06 -7.95
N MET A 101 -2.17 -6.75 -6.65
CA MET A 101 -2.63 -7.73 -5.67
C MET A 101 -4.09 -8.12 -5.88
N SER A 102 -4.95 -7.20 -6.32
CA SER A 102 -6.34 -7.54 -6.67
C SER A 102 -6.44 -8.52 -7.84
N ILE A 103 -5.46 -8.52 -8.75
CA ILE A 103 -5.39 -9.47 -9.87
C ILE A 103 -4.78 -10.80 -9.43
N ILE A 104 -3.76 -10.78 -8.56
CA ILE A 104 -3.07 -11.98 -8.06
C ILE A 104 -3.91 -12.77 -7.05
N LEU A 105 -4.74 -12.08 -6.27
CA LEU A 105 -5.57 -12.67 -5.23
C LEU A 105 -6.95 -13.14 -5.75
N VAL A 106 -7.21 -13.01 -7.07
CA VAL A 106 -8.37 -13.57 -7.78
C VAL A 106 -8.16 -15.04 -8.09
#